data_AF-A0A4P7GZ54-F1
#
_entry.id   AF-A0A4P7GZ54-F1
#
_cell.length_a   1.000
_cell.length_b   1.000
_cell.length_c   1.000
_cell.angle_alpha   90.00
_cell.angle_beta   90.00
_cell.angle_gamma   90.00
#
_symmetry.space_group_name_H-M   'P 1'
#
loop_
_entity.id
_entity.type
_entity.pdbx_description
1 polymer ?
#
loop_
_entity_poly.entity_id
_entity_poly.type
_entity_poly.pdbx_seq_one_letter_code
_entity_poly.pdbx_strand_id
1 'polypeptide(L)'
;MVWLNGGRHPQYERDEFLCHDCGLPTAPLDGPDEWYTVHDRVWECAAASSDNILCIGCLETRLGRRLRHTDFVAAALNDPNYGHHSPRLQSRLRPTLTH
;
A
#
# COMPACT_ATOMS: atom_id res chain seq x y z
N MET A 1 22.86 37.07 -1.08
CA MET A 1 22.54 35.63 -0.93
C MET A 1 21.17 35.55 -0.28
N VAL A 2 20.13 35.41 -1.09
CA VAL A 2 18.74 35.34 -0.62
C VAL A 2 18.14 34.16 -1.32
N TRP A 3 17.61 33.20 -0.55
CA TRP A 3 16.25 32.63 -0.68
C TRP A 3 15.98 31.84 0.61
N LEU A 4 15.59 32.56 1.66
CA LEU A 4 14.61 32.06 2.61
C LEU A 4 13.27 32.23 1.91
N ASN A 5 12.53 31.15 1.73
CA ASN A 5 11.06 31.11 1.81
C ASN A 5 10.61 29.67 1.63
N GLY A 6 10.47 28.98 2.77
CA GLY A 6 9.57 27.85 2.89
C GLY A 6 8.17 28.35 2.59
N GLY A 7 7.78 28.27 1.31
CA GLY A 7 6.43 28.51 0.87
C GLY A 7 5.56 27.42 1.45
N ARG A 8 4.81 27.77 2.51
CA ARG A 8 3.71 26.97 3.02
C ARG A 8 2.66 26.93 1.91
N HIS A 9 2.76 25.94 1.04
CA HIS A 9 1.67 25.60 0.14
C HIS A 9 0.42 25.39 1.00
N PRO A 10 -0.77 25.81 0.55
CA PRO A 10 -2.00 25.36 1.17
C PRO A 10 -2.01 23.85 0.98
N GLN A 11 -1.58 23.10 2.00
CA GLN A 11 -1.63 21.66 1.99
C GLN A 11 -3.11 21.34 1.93
N TYR A 12 -3.60 20.93 0.76
CA TYR A 12 -4.56 19.86 0.75
C TYR A 12 -3.85 18.72 1.47
N GLU A 13 -3.99 18.64 2.79
CA GLU A 13 -3.58 17.50 3.61
C GLU A 13 -4.39 16.31 3.06
N ARG A 14 -3.89 15.70 1.99
CA ARG A 14 -4.23 14.32 1.72
C ARG A 14 -3.62 13.58 2.89
N ASP A 15 -4.48 13.14 3.80
CA ASP A 15 -4.09 12.21 4.84
C ASP A 15 -3.26 11.11 4.15
N GLU A 16 -2.02 10.89 4.59
CA GLU A 16 -1.12 9.93 3.95
C GLU A 16 -1.53 8.45 4.21
N PHE A 17 -2.79 8.25 4.60
CA PHE A 17 -3.46 7.00 4.95
C PHE A 17 -2.55 6.05 5.73
N LEU A 18 -2.47 6.28 7.04
CA LEU A 18 -1.53 5.55 7.88
C LEU A 18 -1.92 4.09 8.05
N CYS A 19 -0.93 3.21 7.98
CA CYS A 19 -1.09 1.81 8.35
C CYS A 19 -1.49 1.71 9.82
N HIS A 20 -2.57 1.00 10.11
CA HIS A 20 -3.09 0.82 11.46
C HIS A 20 -2.08 0.18 12.42
N ASP A 21 -1.24 -0.74 11.93
CA ASP A 21 -0.31 -1.51 12.78
C ASP A 21 1.02 -0.82 13.02
N CYS A 22 1.58 -0.15 12.00
CA CYS A 22 2.93 0.42 12.07
C CYS A 22 2.98 1.95 11.94
N GLY A 23 1.86 2.60 11.64
CA GLY A 23 1.77 4.05 11.49
C GLY A 23 2.46 4.62 10.24
N LEU A 24 3.08 3.79 9.38
CA LEU A 24 3.69 4.26 8.14
C LEU A 24 2.63 4.66 7.12
N PRO A 25 2.85 5.72 6.33
CA PRO A 25 1.93 6.13 5.29
C PRO A 25 1.83 5.06 4.20
N THR A 26 0.60 4.69 3.81
CA THR A 26 0.36 3.74 2.72
C THR A 26 0.16 4.42 1.37
N ALA A 27 -0.15 5.71 1.36
CA ALA A 27 -0.22 6.53 0.15
C ALA A 27 0.47 7.89 0.43
N PRO A 28 1.80 7.90 0.61
CA PRO A 28 2.54 9.13 0.90
C PRO A 28 2.43 10.13 -0.25
N LEU A 29 2.57 11.42 0.07
CA LEU A 29 2.54 12.48 -0.94
C LEU A 29 3.72 12.39 -1.93
N ASP A 30 4.87 11.94 -1.43
CA ASP A 30 6.09 11.73 -2.19
C ASP A 30 6.68 10.35 -1.86
N GLY A 31 7.21 9.67 -2.86
CA GLY A 31 7.73 8.31 -2.75
C GLY A 31 6.71 7.23 -3.11
N PRO A 32 7.05 5.96 -2.83
CA PRO A 32 6.27 4.84 -3.29
C PRO A 32 5.11 4.47 -2.35
N ASP A 33 4.00 4.01 -2.93
CA ASP A 33 2.78 3.65 -2.19
C ASP A 33 2.64 2.14 -1.92
N GLU A 34 1.82 1.81 -0.94
CA GLU A 34 1.26 0.48 -0.74
C GLU A 34 -0.27 0.55 -0.79
N TRP A 35 -0.79 1.14 -1.86
CA TRP A 35 -2.23 1.27 -2.10
C TRP A 35 -2.73 0.11 -2.99
N TYR A 36 -3.33 -0.89 -2.36
CA TYR A 36 -3.77 -2.12 -3.01
C TYR A 36 -5.11 -2.60 -2.46
N THR A 37 -5.72 -3.59 -3.12
CA THR A 37 -6.91 -4.27 -2.61
C THR A 37 -6.77 -5.77 -2.79
N VAL A 38 -7.06 -6.53 -1.74
CA VAL A 38 -7.11 -7.99 -1.79
C VAL A 38 -8.55 -8.47 -1.84
N HIS A 39 -8.77 -9.75 -2.13
CA HIS A 39 -10.08 -10.36 -1.96
C HIS A 39 -10.54 -10.29 -0.51
N ASP A 40 -11.85 -10.13 -0.28
CA ASP A 40 -12.45 -10.04 1.07
C ASP A 40 -11.97 -11.18 1.99
N ARG A 41 -11.98 -12.42 1.48
CA ARG A 41 -11.49 -13.60 2.23
C ARG A 41 -10.06 -13.44 2.77
N VAL A 42 -9.19 -12.73 2.04
CA VAL A 42 -7.79 -12.50 2.45
C VAL A 42 -7.77 -11.43 3.55
N TRP A 43 -8.57 -10.38 3.42
CA TRP A 43 -8.70 -9.34 4.44
C TRP A 43 -9.29 -9.88 5.75
N GLU A 44 -10.35 -10.69 5.64
CA GLU A 44 -11.00 -11.36 6.77
C GLU A 44 -10.07 -12.34 7.49
N CYS A 45 -9.26 -13.12 6.75
CA CYS A 45 -8.27 -14.02 7.36
C CYS A 45 -7.22 -13.29 8.21
N ALA A 46 -6.95 -12.01 7.93
CA ALA A 46 -6.04 -11.19 8.71
C ALA A 46 -6.72 -10.57 9.95
N ALA A 47 -7.99 -10.87 10.22
CA ALA A 47 -8.81 -10.20 11.23
C ALA A 47 -8.72 -8.67 11.11
N ALA A 48 -8.67 -8.15 9.87
CA ALA A 48 -8.64 -6.73 9.60
C ALA A 48 -10.08 -6.19 9.50
N SER A 49 -10.33 -5.05 10.15
CA SER A 49 -11.60 -4.33 10.01
C SER A 49 -11.66 -3.63 8.64
N SER A 50 -12.87 -3.36 8.14
CA SER A 50 -13.10 -2.48 6.98
C SER A 50 -12.60 -1.05 7.21
N ASP A 51 -12.48 -0.64 8.47
CA ASP A 51 -12.12 0.73 8.86
C ASP A 51 -10.61 0.93 8.99
N ASN A 52 -9.83 -0.15 8.85
CA ASN A 52 -8.38 -0.10 8.97
C ASN A 52 -7.71 -0.13 7.59
N ILE A 53 -6.56 0.53 7.48
CA ILE A 53 -5.68 0.44 6.33
C ILE A 53 -4.41 -0.27 6.77
N LEU A 54 -3.90 -1.21 5.97
CA LEU A 54 -2.69 -1.96 6.28
C LEU A 54 -1.72 -1.88 5.12
N CYS A 55 -0.47 -1.54 5.44
CA CYS A 55 0.64 -1.74 4.53
C CYS A 55 0.77 -3.24 4.22
N ILE A 56 1.31 -3.61 3.05
CA ILE A 56 1.34 -5.01 2.60
C ILE A 56 2.13 -5.89 3.58
N GLY A 57 3.15 -5.33 4.24
CA GLY A 57 3.93 -6.03 5.25
C GLY A 57 3.12 -6.40 6.48
N CYS A 58 2.34 -5.47 7.03
CA CYS A 58 1.51 -5.73 8.19
C CYS A 58 0.39 -6.72 7.86
N LEU A 59 -0.19 -6.66 6.66
CA LEU A 59 -1.13 -7.67 6.20
C LEU A 59 -0.48 -9.06 6.11
N GLU A 60 0.72 -9.17 5.53
CA GLU A 60 1.48 -10.43 5.48
C GLU A 60 1.82 -10.97 6.89
N THR A 61 2.15 -10.08 7.83
CA THR A 61 2.39 -10.44 9.24
C THR A 61 1.14 -11.00 9.91
N ARG A 62 -0.02 -10.35 9.76
CA ARG A 62 -1.29 -10.84 10.31
C ARG A 62 -1.71 -12.18 9.72
N LEU A 63 -1.48 -12.38 8.42
CA LEU A 63 -1.78 -13.64 7.73
C LEU A 63 -0.80 -14.77 8.07
N GLY A 64 0.38 -14.46 8.61
CA GLY A 64 1.46 -15.43 8.80
C GLY A 64 2.01 -15.99 7.49
N ARG A 65 1.77 -15.33 6.35
CA ARG A 65 2.26 -15.74 5.03
C ARG A 65 2.49 -14.54 4.13
N ARG A 66 3.39 -14.74 3.16
CA ARG A 66 3.56 -13.81 2.04
C ARG A 66 2.34 -13.86 1.12
N LEU A 67 1.91 -12.70 0.62
CA LEU A 67 0.85 -12.60 -0.38
C LEU A 67 1.37 -13.04 -1.76
N ARG A 68 0.45 -13.51 -2.59
CA ARG A 68 0.66 -13.92 -3.97
C ARG A 68 -0.24 -13.09 -4.88
N HIS A 69 0.10 -12.99 -6.16
CA HIS A 69 -0.70 -12.21 -7.12
C HIS A 69 -2.18 -12.61 -7.17
N THR A 70 -2.51 -13.87 -6.88
CA THR A 70 -3.89 -14.40 -6.81
C THR A 70 -4.68 -13.96 -5.58
N ASP A 71 -4.05 -13.29 -4.61
CA ASP A 71 -4.72 -12.73 -3.45
C ASP A 71 -5.36 -11.37 -3.74
N PHE A 72 -4.97 -10.74 -4.85
CA PHE A 72 -5.39 -9.39 -5.25
C PHE A 72 -6.60 -9.44 -6.18
N VAL A 73 -7.53 -8.50 -6.01
CA VAL A 73 -8.66 -8.33 -6.93
C VAL A 73 -8.14 -7.85 -8.30
N ALA A 74 -8.77 -8.29 -9.38
CA ALA A 74 -8.52 -7.74 -10.71
C ALA A 74 -9.06 -6.31 -10.83
N ALA A 75 -8.28 -5.33 -10.37
CA ALA A 75 -8.60 -3.91 -10.38
C ALA A 75 -7.38 -3.10 -10.87
N ALA A 76 -7.62 -1.93 -11.47
CA ALA A 76 -6.56 -1.06 -12.01
C ALA A 76 -5.53 -0.68 -10.95
N LEU A 77 -5.96 -0.48 -9.70
CA LEU A 77 -5.08 -0.16 -8.58
C LEU A 77 -4.09 -1.28 -8.23
N ASN A 78 -4.33 -2.52 -8.67
CA ASN A 78 -3.43 -3.67 -8.47
C ASN A 78 -2.62 -3.99 -9.74
N ASP A 79 -2.69 -3.17 -10.78
CA ASP A 79 -1.79 -3.33 -11.94
C ASP A 79 -0.36 -3.00 -11.51
N PRO A 80 0.62 -3.91 -11.66
CA PRO A 80 2.01 -3.66 -11.30
C PRO A 80 2.65 -2.43 -11.97
N ASN A 81 2.03 -1.87 -13.00
CA ASN A 81 2.49 -0.69 -13.75
C ASN A 81 1.61 0.55 -13.50
N TYR A 82 0.61 0.46 -12.62
CA TYR A 82 -0.15 1.59 -12.14
C TYR A 82 0.55 2.26 -10.95
N GLY A 83 0.44 3.59 -10.86
CA GLY A 83 0.96 4.35 -9.72
C GLY A 83 2.48 4.22 -9.51
N HIS A 84 2.92 4.45 -8.28
CA HIS A 84 4.32 4.36 -7.88
C HIS A 84 4.43 3.33 -6.75
N HIS A 85 3.97 2.10 -6.99
CA HIS A 85 3.96 1.07 -5.96
C HIS A 85 5.35 0.78 -5.38
N SER A 86 5.40 0.45 -4.09
CA SER A 86 6.63 0.02 -3.42
C SER A 86 7.22 -1.22 -4.09
N PRO A 87 8.56 -1.41 -4.08
CA PRO A 87 9.18 -2.62 -4.62
C PRO A 87 8.61 -3.91 -4.01
N ARG A 88 8.20 -3.85 -2.74
CA ARG A 88 7.57 -4.97 -2.05
C ARG A 88 6.21 -5.29 -2.66
N LEU A 89 5.32 -4.30 -2.79
CA LEU A 89 4.00 -4.47 -3.39
C LEU A 89 4.09 -4.95 -4.85
N GLN A 90 4.94 -4.31 -5.67
CA GLN A 90 5.18 -4.72 -7.06
C GLN A 90 5.56 -6.20 -7.17
N SER A 91 6.40 -6.69 -6.25
CA SER A 91 6.83 -8.10 -6.23
C SER A 91 5.68 -9.08 -5.91
N ARG A 92 4.59 -8.64 -5.28
CA ARG A 92 3.42 -9.49 -4.97
C ARG A 92 2.35 -9.42 -6.05
N LEU A 93 2.20 -8.28 -6.71
CA LEU A 93 1.27 -8.11 -7.83
C LEU A 93 1.68 -8.90 -9.08
N ARG A 94 2.98 -9.17 -9.25
CA ARG A 94 3.49 -9.95 -10.37
C ARG A 94 3.36 -11.46 -10.11
N PRO A 95 2.90 -12.26 -11.09
CA PRO A 95 2.96 -13.71 -11.00
C PRO A 95 4.40 -14.18 -10.76
N THR A 96 4.58 -15.13 -9.84
CA THR A 96 5.86 -15.82 -9.73
C THR A 96 5.98 -16.75 -10.93
N LEU A 97 6.91 -16.45 -11.85
CA LEU A 97 7.25 -17.39 -12.92
C LEU A 97 7.75 -18.67 -12.26
N THR A 98 6.95 -19.73 -12.37
CA THR A 98 7.35 -21.06 -11.97
C THR A 98 8.08 -21.64 -13.17
N HIS A 99 9.38 -21.86 -13.05
CA HIS A 99 10.21 -22.45 -14.11
C HIS A 99 10.15 -23.98 -14.05
#